data_AF-A0A973RXL2-F1
#
_entry.id   AF-A0A973RXL2-F1
#
_cell.length_a   1.000
_cell.length_b   1.000
_cell.length_c   1.000
_cell.angle_alpha   90.00
_cell.angle_beta   90.00
_cell.angle_gamma   90.00
#
_symmetry.space_group_name_H-M   'P 1'
#
loop_
_entity.id
_entity.type
_entity.pdbx_description
1 polymer ?
#
loop_
_entity_poly.entity_id
_entity_poly.type
_entity_poly.pdbx_seq_one_letter_code
_entity_poly.pdbx_strand_id
1 'polypeptide(L)'
;MTNGTIQRQERLIEVIASGLAAIEAKAGERPVWNSSSYDIIRAYDERRAKLVEDFRELLSSTEGARFSKPSHDYAVTLAGFRASSTSSWEGALTNWHTGACRRLGKDGYQRVDPRRIVT
;
A
#
# COMPACT_ATOMS: atom_id res chain seq x y z
N MET A 1 -21.93 -14.12 -6.03
CA MET A 1 -20.54 -13.86 -6.44
C MET A 1 -20.00 -15.12 -7.08
N THR A 2 -19.46 -15.04 -8.30
CA THR A 2 -18.86 -16.21 -8.99
C THR A 2 -17.52 -16.56 -8.36
N ASN A 3 -17.15 -17.84 -8.29
CA ASN A 3 -15.87 -18.31 -7.73
C ASN A 3 -14.65 -17.56 -8.29
N GLY A 4 -14.67 -17.16 -9.56
CA GLY A 4 -13.58 -16.40 -10.18
C GLY A 4 -13.37 -14.99 -9.61
N THR A 5 -14.41 -14.36 -9.03
CA THR A 5 -14.27 -13.03 -8.41
C THR A 5 -13.56 -13.11 -7.06
N ILE A 6 -13.86 -14.16 -6.29
CA ILE A 6 -13.23 -14.42 -4.98
C ILE A 6 -11.76 -14.77 -5.18
N GLN A 7 -11.45 -15.72 -6.08
CA GLN A 7 -10.07 -16.11 -6.40
C GLN A 7 -9.23 -14.91 -6.87
N ARG A 8 -9.82 -14.02 -7.68
CA ARG A 8 -9.14 -12.79 -8.10
C ARG A 8 -8.84 -11.87 -6.91
N GLN A 9 -9.79 -11.68 -6.00
CA GLN A 9 -9.58 -10.83 -4.81
C GLN A 9 -8.51 -11.42 -3.88
N GLU A 10 -8.49 -12.73 -3.68
CA GLU A 10 -7.46 -13.41 -2.86
C GLU A 10 -6.06 -13.21 -3.43
N ARG A 11 -5.89 -13.44 -4.73
CA ARG A 11 -4.60 -13.22 -5.39
C ARG A 11 -4.16 -11.75 -5.35
N LEU A 12 -5.10 -10.80 -5.44
CA LEU A 12 -4.78 -9.38 -5.33
C LEU A 12 -4.40 -8.94 -3.91
N ILE A 13 -4.97 -9.57 -2.88
CA ILE A 13 -4.56 -9.38 -1.48
C ILE A 13 -3.08 -9.75 -1.35
N GLU A 14 -2.67 -10.91 -1.85
CA GLU A 14 -1.27 -11.37 -1.81
C GLU A 14 -0.34 -10.44 -2.59
N VAL A 15 -0.72 -10.04 -3.81
CA VAL A 15 0.08 -9.10 -4.63
C VAL A 15 0.30 -7.78 -3.91
N ILE A 16 -0.74 -7.21 -3.29
CA ILE A 16 -0.61 -5.94 -2.57
C ILE A 16 0.22 -6.10 -1.29
N ALA A 17 0.00 -7.17 -0.53
CA ALA A 17 0.82 -7.46 0.66
C ALA A 17 2.31 -7.59 0.31
N SER A 18 2.64 -8.41 -0.69
CA SER A 18 4.02 -8.62 -1.12
C SER A 18 4.63 -7.35 -1.72
N GLY A 19 3.87 -6.57 -2.47
CA GLY A 19 4.33 -5.31 -3.04
C GLY A 19 4.67 -4.28 -1.96
N LEU A 20 3.80 -4.12 -0.95
CA LEU A 20 4.05 -3.22 0.18
C LEU A 20 5.27 -3.67 1.00
N ALA A 21 5.41 -4.97 1.27
CA ALA A 21 6.58 -5.52 1.95
C ALA A 21 7.88 -5.30 1.15
N ALA A 22 7.82 -5.44 -0.18
CA ALA A 22 8.97 -5.18 -1.04
C ALA A 22 9.37 -3.69 -1.09
N ILE A 23 8.39 -2.78 -1.03
CA ILE A 23 8.66 -1.33 -0.91
C ILE A 23 9.38 -1.06 0.40
N GLU A 24 8.91 -1.61 1.53
CA GLU A 24 9.55 -1.42 2.83
C GLU A 24 11.00 -1.93 2.83
N ALA A 25 11.20 -3.16 2.34
CA ALA A 25 12.53 -3.76 2.27
C ALA A 25 13.50 -2.96 1.38
N LYS A 26 13.02 -2.39 0.26
CA LYS A 26 13.83 -1.58 -0.67
C LYS A 26 14.06 -0.15 -0.19
N ALA A 27 13.09 0.45 0.50
CA ALA A 27 13.21 1.79 1.05
C ALA A 27 14.22 1.83 2.22
N GLY A 28 14.29 0.73 2.96
CA GLY A 28 15.13 0.58 4.15
C GLY A 28 14.49 1.25 5.38
N GLU A 29 15.25 1.29 6.47
CA GLU A 29 14.80 1.90 7.71
C GLU A 29 14.63 3.41 7.56
N ARG A 30 13.53 3.94 8.12
CA ARG A 30 13.27 5.38 8.10
C ARG A 30 14.29 6.10 8.99
N PRO A 31 15.04 7.09 8.46
CA PRO A 31 15.98 7.86 9.28
C PRO A 31 15.27 8.62 10.40
N VAL A 32 15.92 8.70 11.56
CA VAL A 32 15.42 9.47 12.71
C VAL A 32 15.58 10.98 12.44
N TRP A 33 14.53 11.74 12.73
CA TRP A 33 14.55 13.19 12.63
C TRP A 33 15.50 13.81 13.66
N ASN A 34 16.48 14.59 13.19
CA ASN A 34 17.39 15.39 13.97
C ASN A 34 17.78 16.66 13.18
N SER A 35 18.51 17.58 13.81
CA SER A 35 18.85 18.89 13.24
C SER A 35 19.67 18.84 11.94
N SER A 36 20.31 17.72 11.62
CA SER A 36 21.17 17.56 10.44
C SER A 36 20.67 16.47 9.47
N SER A 37 19.54 15.82 9.73
CA SER A 37 19.04 14.72 8.92
C SER A 37 17.99 15.12 7.88
N TYR A 38 17.78 16.43 7.63
CA TYR A 38 16.84 16.90 6.62
C TYR A 38 17.08 16.28 5.23
N ASP A 39 18.31 16.37 4.69
CA ASP A 39 18.63 15.83 3.37
C ASP A 39 18.54 14.29 3.34
N ILE A 40 18.87 13.63 4.44
CA ILE A 40 18.78 12.17 4.58
C ILE A 40 17.31 11.73 4.53
N ILE A 41 16.44 12.44 5.23
CA ILE A 41 15.00 12.17 5.28
C ILE A 41 14.35 12.49 3.95
N ARG A 42 14.71 13.61 3.30
CA ARG A 42 14.25 13.92 1.95
C ARG A 42 14.65 12.83 0.96
N ALA A 43 15.91 12.40 0.97
CA ALA A 43 16.38 11.33 0.09
C ALA A 43 15.67 9.99 0.36
N TYR A 44 15.34 9.69 1.62
CA TYR A 44 14.52 8.53 1.97
C TYR A 44 13.11 8.65 1.40
N ASP A 45 12.45 9.79 1.62
CA ASP A 45 11.08 10.05 1.17
C ASP A 45 10.98 10.02 -0.37
N GLU A 46 11.97 10.57 -1.07
CA GLU A 46 12.06 10.52 -2.55
C GLU A 46 12.21 9.08 -3.07
N ARG A 47 13.11 8.28 -2.47
CA ARG A 47 13.24 6.86 -2.83
C ARG A 47 11.94 6.10 -2.59
N ARG A 48 11.32 6.30 -1.42
CA ARG A 48 10.07 5.61 -1.08
C ARG A 48 8.94 6.04 -2.03
N ALA A 49 8.82 7.33 -2.34
CA ALA A 49 7.83 7.84 -3.29
C ALA A 49 8.00 7.20 -4.68
N LYS A 50 9.23 7.07 -5.16
CA LYS A 50 9.51 6.41 -6.43
C LYS A 50 9.11 4.93 -6.42
N LEU A 51 9.46 4.19 -5.37
CA LEU A 51 9.09 2.78 -5.23
C LEU A 51 7.56 2.57 -5.23
N VAL A 52 6.84 3.48 -4.56
CA VAL A 52 5.37 3.47 -4.57
C VAL A 52 4.82 3.79 -5.97
N GLU A 53 5.42 4.73 -6.70
CA GLU A 53 5.01 5.04 -8.07
C GLU A 53 5.21 3.85 -9.01
N ASP A 54 6.40 3.25 -8.99
CA ASP A 54 6.72 2.08 -9.81
C ASP A 54 5.73 0.92 -9.52
N PHE A 55 5.32 0.75 -8.26
CA PHE A 55 4.31 -0.24 -7.88
C PHE A 55 2.90 0.11 -8.35
N ARG A 56 2.51 1.39 -8.35
CA ARG A 56 1.22 1.85 -8.91
C ARG A 56 1.15 1.56 -10.41
N GLU A 57 2.21 1.87 -11.15
CA GLU A 57 2.29 1.61 -12.59
C GLU A 57 2.18 0.11 -12.90
N LEU A 58 2.84 -0.73 -12.11
CA LEU A 58 2.70 -2.18 -12.20
C LEU A 58 1.25 -2.61 -11.99
N LEU A 59 0.60 -2.18 -10.90
CA LEU A 59 -0.79 -2.54 -10.61
C LEU A 59 -1.77 -2.04 -11.70
N SER A 60 -1.53 -0.86 -12.27
CA SER A 60 -2.35 -0.34 -13.36
C SER A 60 -2.18 -1.16 -14.63
N SER A 61 -0.96 -1.55 -14.99
CA SER A 61 -0.66 -2.28 -16.21
C SER A 61 -1.05 -3.76 -16.15
N THR A 62 -0.83 -4.44 -15.00
CA THR A 62 -1.08 -5.88 -14.89
C THR A 62 -2.46 -6.21 -14.31
N GLU A 63 -2.97 -5.38 -13.39
CA GLU A 63 -4.20 -5.68 -12.64
C GLU A 63 -5.40 -4.81 -13.01
N GLY A 64 -5.18 -3.80 -13.84
CA GLY A 64 -6.19 -2.80 -14.20
C GLY A 64 -6.56 -1.90 -13.03
N ALA A 65 -5.63 -1.67 -12.09
CA ALA A 65 -5.85 -0.73 -10.99
C ALA A 65 -6.02 0.70 -11.54
N ARG A 66 -7.00 1.43 -11.01
CA ARG A 66 -7.24 2.83 -11.34
C ARG A 66 -6.92 3.70 -10.14
N PHE A 67 -5.94 4.58 -10.31
CA PHE A 67 -5.55 5.56 -9.29
C PHE A 67 -6.11 6.93 -9.64
N SER A 68 -6.64 7.63 -8.64
CA SER A 68 -7.20 8.98 -8.78
C SER A 68 -6.89 9.79 -7.54
N LYS A 69 -6.60 11.09 -7.71
CA LYS A 69 -6.28 11.99 -6.60
C LYS A 69 -7.33 13.11 -6.49
N PRO A 70 -8.54 12.84 -5.96
CA PRO A 70 -9.56 13.87 -5.80
C PRO A 70 -9.16 14.83 -4.67
N SER A 71 -8.99 16.13 -5.00
CA SER A 71 -8.65 17.27 -4.12
C SER A 71 -7.53 17.03 -3.09
N HIS A 72 -7.78 16.25 -2.04
CA HIS A 72 -6.85 15.98 -0.94
C HIS A 72 -6.69 14.49 -0.62
N ASP A 73 -7.31 13.60 -1.40
CA ASP A 73 -7.28 12.16 -1.17
C ASP A 73 -6.51 11.43 -2.26
N TYR A 74 -5.92 10.32 -1.87
CA TYR A 74 -5.35 9.29 -2.72
C TYR A 74 -6.34 8.14 -2.80
N ALA A 75 -6.86 7.82 -3.98
CA ALA A 75 -7.86 6.77 -4.14
C ALA A 75 -7.44 5.72 -5.17
N VAL A 76 -7.58 4.45 -4.80
CA VAL A 76 -7.35 3.28 -5.67
C VAL A 76 -8.65 2.51 -5.84
N THR A 77 -9.00 2.20 -7.09
CA THR A 77 -10.07 1.27 -7.44
C THR A 77 -9.46 0.05 -8.12
N LEU A 78 -9.70 -1.12 -7.55
CA LEU A 78 -9.16 -2.40 -8.04
C LEU A 78 -10.14 -3.54 -7.74
N ALA A 79 -10.36 -4.43 -8.71
CA ALA A 79 -11.31 -5.55 -8.64
C ALA A 79 -12.72 -5.15 -8.12
N GLY A 80 -13.24 -4.00 -8.58
CA GLY A 80 -14.56 -3.49 -8.19
C GLY A 80 -14.62 -2.94 -6.76
N PHE A 81 -13.49 -2.80 -6.08
CA PHE A 81 -13.40 -2.24 -4.74
C PHE A 81 -12.56 -0.96 -4.76
N ARG A 82 -13.08 0.10 -4.12
CA ARG A 82 -12.41 1.39 -3.97
C ARG A 82 -11.97 1.59 -2.53
N ALA A 83 -10.77 2.10 -2.33
CA ALA A 83 -10.29 2.61 -1.06
C ALA A 83 -9.56 3.93 -1.25
N SER A 84 -9.50 4.74 -0.20
CA SER A 84 -8.77 6.01 -0.21
C SER A 84 -7.98 6.23 1.06
N SER A 85 -7.05 7.18 1.00
CA SER A 85 -6.29 7.71 2.13
C SER A 85 -6.06 9.19 1.92
N THR A 86 -6.08 9.98 2.99
CA THR A 86 -5.76 11.41 2.98
C THR A 86 -4.25 11.65 3.01
N SER A 87 -3.45 10.62 3.34
CA SER A 87 -2.03 10.77 3.62
C SER A 87 -1.13 10.36 2.47
N SER A 88 -1.43 9.25 1.78
CA SER A 88 -0.57 8.72 0.71
C SER A 88 -1.24 7.63 -0.13
N TRP A 89 -0.67 7.36 -1.31
CA TRP A 89 -1.02 6.18 -2.13
C TRP A 89 -0.82 4.86 -1.39
N GLU A 90 0.26 4.76 -0.61
CA GLU A 90 0.56 3.58 0.20
C GLU A 90 -0.54 3.35 1.25
N GLY A 91 -1.02 4.43 1.89
CA GLY A 91 -2.15 4.36 2.80
C GLY A 91 -3.44 3.90 2.09
N ALA A 92 -3.68 4.36 0.87
CA ALA A 92 -4.85 3.94 0.09
C ALA A 92 -4.78 2.45 -0.27
N LEU A 93 -3.60 1.94 -0.64
CA LEU A 93 -3.35 0.53 -0.91
C LEU A 93 -3.49 -0.33 0.35
N THR A 94 -2.99 0.14 1.48
CA THR A 94 -3.15 -0.51 2.79
C THR A 94 -4.63 -0.61 3.17
N ASN A 95 -5.38 0.48 3.02
CA ASN A 95 -6.82 0.50 3.27
C ASN A 95 -7.58 -0.43 2.31
N TRP A 96 -7.17 -0.49 1.05
CA TRP A 96 -7.71 -1.45 0.07
C TRP A 96 -7.48 -2.88 0.54
N HIS A 97 -6.25 -3.22 0.92
CA HIS A 97 -5.87 -4.55 1.39
C HIS A 97 -6.69 -4.95 2.62
N THR A 98 -6.73 -4.10 3.66
CA THR A 98 -7.54 -4.36 4.86
C THR A 98 -9.02 -4.54 4.53
N GLY A 99 -9.59 -3.70 3.65
CA GLY A 99 -10.98 -3.83 3.22
C GLY A 99 -11.26 -5.12 2.44
N ALA A 100 -10.32 -5.54 1.59
CA ALA A 100 -10.42 -6.78 0.84
C ALA A 100 -10.34 -8.02 1.75
N CYS A 101 -9.41 -8.04 2.72
CA CYS A 101 -9.33 -9.12 3.72
C CYS A 101 -10.65 -9.28 4.50
N ARG A 102 -11.22 -8.16 4.98
CA ARG A 102 -12.49 -8.15 5.71
C ARG A 102 -13.64 -8.71 4.87
N ARG A 103 -13.74 -8.31 3.60
CA ARG A 103 -14.79 -8.81 2.69
C ARG A 103 -14.75 -10.32 2.48
N LEU A 104 -13.56 -10.93 2.59
CA LEU A 104 -13.37 -12.36 2.43
C LEU A 104 -13.40 -13.12 3.77
N GLY A 105 -13.70 -12.46 4.89
CA GLY A 105 -13.68 -13.08 6.22
C GLY A 105 -12.28 -13.52 6.66
N LYS A 106 -11.22 -12.97 6.06
CA LYS A 106 -9.81 -13.26 6.41
C LYS A 106 -9.33 -12.40 7.58
N ASP A 107 -10.21 -12.12 8.54
CA ASP A 107 -9.92 -11.28 9.72
C ASP A 107 -8.99 -12.03 10.69
N GLY A 108 -7.70 -11.95 10.37
CA GLY A 108 -6.54 -12.35 11.17
C GLY A 108 -5.26 -11.65 10.70
N TYR A 109 -5.34 -10.85 9.63
CA TYR A 109 -4.22 -10.06 9.12
C TYR A 109 -4.00 -8.86 10.05
N GLN A 110 -3.22 -9.08 11.11
CA GLN A 110 -2.76 -8.01 11.97
C GLN A 110 -2.07 -6.96 11.10
N ARG A 111 -2.54 -5.73 11.20
CA ARG A 111 -1.83 -4.55 10.72
C ARG A 111 -0.43 -4.64 11.33
N VAL A 112 0.59 -4.92 10.51
CA VAL A 112 1.98 -4.88 10.97
C VAL A 112 2.22 -3.42 11.30
N ASP A 113 2.14 -3.07 12.58
CA ASP A 113 2.53 -1.76 13.07
C ASP A 113 4.05 -1.79 13.20
N PRO A 114 4.81 -1.10 12.31
CA PRO A 114 6.26 -1.09 12.38
C PRO A 114 6.80 -0.42 13.65
N ARG A 115 5.95 0.16 14.50
CA ARG A 115 6.34 0.81 15.76
C ARG A 115 6.14 -0.08 16.99
N ARG A 116 5.64 -1.30 16.85
CA ARG A 116 5.45 -2.19 18.00
C ARG A 116 6.75 -2.91 18.33
N ILE A 117 7.66 -2.19 18.98
CA ILE A 117 8.72 -2.81 19.77
C ILE A 117 8.02 -3.58 20.88
N VAL A 118 8.09 -4.90 20.82
CA VAL A 118 7.71 -5.77 21.93
C VAL A 118 8.81 -5.63 22.97
N THR A 119 8.52 -4.87 24.03
CA THR A 119 9.25 -4.95 25.32
C THR A 119 9.10 -6.32 25.94
#